data_AF-A0AAD6NI62-F1
#
_entry.id   AF-A0AAD6NI62-F1
#
_cell.length_a   1.000
_cell.length_b   1.000
_cell.length_c   1.000
_cell.angle_alpha   90.00
_cell.angle_beta   90.00
_cell.angle_gamma   90.00
#
_symmetry.space_group_name_H-M   'P 1'
#
loop_
_entity.id
_entity.type
_entity.pdbx_description
1 polymer ?
#
loop_
_entity_poly.entity_id
_entity_poly.type
_entity_poly.pdbx_seq_one_letter_code
_entity_poly.pdbx_strand_id
1 'polypeptide(L)'
;MPALALITNETNPPPWTGTFNLTLSRTQEGLCPDFLPIDVQFTYTWDFPRNMGQATVLSIGSNHTVNQDMFPIGISGALAFMARDQFPVTIEGPKGREEIFAYRVLLNMDKSTLEHKKAAIMLGTEGNTIITTENWGATELL
;
A
#
# COMPACT_ATOMS: atom_id res chain seq x y z
N MET A 1 -24.62 -42.39 17.24
CA MET A 1 -24.51 -40.94 17.51
C MET A 1 -23.40 -40.40 16.63
N PRO A 2 -23.66 -39.55 15.62
CA PRO A 2 -22.58 -38.97 14.83
C PRO A 2 -21.94 -37.83 15.63
N ALA A 3 -20.60 -37.84 15.71
CA ALA A 3 -19.83 -36.76 16.32
C ALA A 3 -19.89 -35.52 15.42
N LEU A 4 -20.32 -34.38 15.98
CA LEU A 4 -20.12 -33.08 15.34
C LEU A 4 -18.62 -32.79 15.30
N ALA A 5 -18.06 -32.69 14.10
CA ALA A 5 -16.73 -32.14 13.92
C ALA A 5 -16.78 -30.64 14.26
N LEU A 6 -16.03 -30.22 15.28
CA LEU A 6 -15.73 -28.81 15.49
C LEU A 6 -14.87 -28.33 14.30
N ILE A 7 -15.40 -27.41 13.52
CA ILE A 7 -14.63 -26.65 12.54
C ILE A 7 -13.80 -25.66 13.36
N THR A 8 -12.56 -26.00 13.65
CA THR A 8 -11.60 -25.02 14.15
C THR A 8 -11.27 -24.10 12.98
N ASN A 9 -11.67 -22.83 13.06
CA ASN A 9 -11.10 -21.76 12.23
C ASN A 9 -9.62 -21.65 12.61
N GLU A 10 -8.80 -22.54 12.08
CA GLU A 10 -7.36 -22.37 12.11
C GLU A 10 -7.05 -21.15 11.25
N THR A 11 -6.88 -20.02 11.93
CA THR A 11 -6.32 -18.81 11.34
C THR A 11 -4.87 -19.17 11.01
N ASN A 12 -4.67 -19.70 9.80
CA ASN A 12 -3.33 -19.91 9.28
C ASN A 12 -2.53 -18.62 9.50
N PRO A 13 -1.32 -18.71 10.07
CA PRO A 13 -0.51 -17.52 10.28
C PRO A 13 -0.33 -16.83 8.94
N PRO A 14 -0.43 -15.49 8.89
CA PRO A 14 -0.26 -14.76 7.66
C PRO A 14 1.10 -15.10 7.01
N PRO A 15 1.16 -15.17 5.68
CA PRO A 15 2.40 -15.50 4.98
C PRO A 15 3.50 -14.50 5.34
N TRP A 16 4.74 -14.99 5.43
CA TRP A 16 5.90 -14.16 5.78
C TRP A 16 6.29 -13.23 4.63
N THR A 17 5.84 -13.52 3.41
CA THR A 17 6.08 -12.70 2.23
C THR A 17 4.83 -12.65 1.37
N GLY A 18 4.63 -11.59 0.62
CA GLY A 18 3.58 -11.56 -0.38
C GLY A 18 3.77 -10.43 -1.38
N THR A 19 3.21 -10.63 -2.58
CA THR A 19 3.13 -9.61 -3.62
C THR A 19 1.67 -9.44 -3.99
N PHE A 20 1.21 -8.20 -4.10
CA PHE A 20 -0.17 -7.88 -4.41
C PHE A 20 -0.27 -6.51 -5.07
N ASN A 21 -1.42 -6.27 -5.70
CA ASN A 21 -1.74 -5.00 -6.33
C ASN A 21 -2.86 -4.32 -5.54
N LEU A 22 -2.80 -3.00 -5.45
CA LEU A 22 -3.85 -2.14 -4.93
C LEU A 22 -4.18 -1.06 -5.95
N THR A 23 -5.45 -0.72 -6.07
CA THR A 23 -5.90 0.38 -6.93
C THR A 23 -6.17 1.61 -6.08
N LEU A 24 -5.48 2.71 -6.37
CA LEU A 24 -5.76 4.02 -5.80
C LEU A 24 -6.84 4.69 -6.65
N SER A 25 -8.02 4.89 -6.09
CA SER A 25 -9.21 5.37 -6.79
C SER A 25 -9.70 6.72 -6.29
N ARG A 26 -9.24 7.15 -5.11
CA ARG A 26 -9.77 8.32 -4.41
C ARG A 26 -8.70 9.36 -4.19
N THR A 27 -9.08 10.63 -4.30
CA THR A 27 -8.27 11.75 -3.81
C THR A 27 -8.74 12.12 -2.40
N GLN A 28 -7.83 12.08 -1.45
CA GLN A 28 -8.07 12.45 -0.05
C GLN A 28 -7.79 13.94 0.20
N GLU A 29 -6.76 14.48 -0.44
CA GLU A 29 -6.37 15.89 -0.36
C GLU A 29 -5.79 16.37 -1.70
N GLY A 30 -5.95 17.65 -2.01
CA GLY A 30 -5.46 18.26 -3.24
C GLY A 30 -6.42 18.14 -4.42
N LEU A 31 -5.94 18.51 -5.61
CA LEU A 31 -6.70 18.39 -6.85
C LEU A 31 -6.77 16.92 -7.28
N CYS A 32 -7.97 16.47 -7.65
CA CYS A 32 -8.17 15.13 -8.18
C CYS A 32 -7.42 14.98 -9.52
N PRO A 33 -6.43 14.07 -9.62
CA PRO A 33 -5.71 13.89 -10.87
C PRO A 33 -6.56 13.18 -11.92
N ASP A 34 -6.41 13.59 -13.18
CA ASP A 34 -7.14 13.01 -14.32
C ASP A 34 -6.68 11.57 -14.66
N PHE A 35 -5.57 11.12 -14.09
CA PHE A 35 -5.00 9.77 -14.30
C PHE A 35 -5.52 8.73 -13.31
N LEU A 36 -6.41 9.09 -12.37
CA LEU A 36 -7.06 8.11 -11.50
C LEU A 36 -8.12 7.29 -12.29
N PRO A 37 -8.30 6.00 -11.97
CA PRO A 37 -7.60 5.22 -10.96
C PRO A 37 -6.21 4.74 -11.41
N ILE A 38 -5.32 4.48 -10.45
CA ILE A 38 -3.97 3.98 -10.72
C ILE A 38 -3.65 2.73 -9.89
N ASP A 39 -3.07 1.71 -10.53
CA ASP A 39 -2.65 0.48 -9.87
C ASP A 39 -1.25 0.61 -9.30
N VAL A 40 -1.03 0.09 -8.10
CA VAL A 40 0.25 0.07 -7.42
C VAL A 40 0.54 -1.35 -6.98
N GLN A 41 1.74 -1.83 -7.30
CA GLN A 41 2.19 -3.14 -6.90
C GLN A 41 3.13 -3.03 -5.71
N PHE A 42 2.87 -3.83 -4.68
CA PHE A 42 3.69 -3.93 -3.50
C PHE A 42 4.20 -5.36 -3.33
N THR A 43 5.39 -5.48 -2.77
CA THR A 43 5.84 -6.72 -2.14
C THR A 43 6.24 -6.44 -0.69
N TYR A 44 6.11 -7.42 0.18
CA TYR A 44 6.55 -7.30 1.56
C TYR A 44 7.19 -8.59 2.06
N THR A 45 8.00 -8.42 3.10
CA THR A 45 8.54 -9.50 3.91
C THR A 45 8.38 -9.13 5.39
N TRP A 46 7.88 -10.04 6.21
CA TRP A 46 7.66 -9.86 7.63
C TRP A 46 8.08 -11.09 8.44
N ASP A 47 8.92 -10.85 9.44
CA ASP A 47 9.32 -11.80 10.48
C ASP A 47 8.40 -11.59 11.69
N PHE A 48 7.36 -12.42 11.82
CA PHE A 48 6.39 -12.36 12.92
C PHE A 48 7.02 -12.60 14.30
N PRO A 49 7.91 -13.59 14.49
CA PRO A 49 8.63 -13.77 15.76
C PRO A 49 9.42 -12.54 16.21
N ARG A 50 10.11 -11.86 15.29
CA ARG A 50 10.90 -10.67 15.60
C ARG A 50 10.12 -9.37 15.53
N ASN A 51 8.88 -9.42 15.02
CA ASN A 51 8.04 -8.26 14.77
C ASN A 51 8.73 -7.17 13.92
N MET A 52 9.42 -7.61 12.87
CA MET A 52 10.17 -6.75 11.97
C MET A 52 9.88 -7.13 10.52
N GLY A 53 10.07 -6.19 9.59
CA GLY A 53 9.93 -6.48 8.18
C GLY A 53 10.24 -5.28 7.31
N GLN A 54 9.98 -5.42 6.02
CA GLN A 54 10.14 -4.38 5.01
C GLN A 54 9.11 -4.59 3.90
N ALA A 55 8.82 -3.52 3.17
CA ALA A 55 8.03 -3.61 1.94
C ALA A 55 8.76 -2.86 0.82
N THR A 56 8.37 -3.12 -0.42
CA THR A 56 8.89 -2.44 -1.59
C THR A 56 7.72 -2.10 -2.52
N VAL A 57 7.68 -0.86 -2.99
CA VAL A 57 6.80 -0.43 -4.08
C VAL A 57 7.45 -0.87 -5.38
N LEU A 58 6.88 -1.87 -6.04
CA LEU A 58 7.43 -2.41 -7.29
C LEU A 58 7.07 -1.53 -8.48
N SER A 59 5.82 -1.08 -8.56
CA SER A 59 5.32 -0.25 -9.65
C SER A 59 4.22 0.70 -9.21
N ILE A 60 4.11 1.85 -9.88
CA ILE A 60 2.98 2.79 -9.77
C ILE A 60 2.49 3.09 -11.19
N GLY A 61 1.23 2.78 -11.48
CA GLY A 61 0.65 2.84 -12.81
C GLY A 61 1.42 2.01 -13.81
N SER A 62 1.71 2.62 -14.96
CA SER A 62 2.52 2.04 -16.03
C SER A 62 4.03 2.03 -15.75
N ASN A 63 4.48 2.67 -14.66
CA ASN A 63 5.90 2.68 -14.29
C ASN A 63 6.27 1.44 -13.47
N HIS A 64 6.84 0.44 -14.14
CA HIS A 64 7.33 -0.81 -13.55
C HIS A 64 8.77 -0.74 -13.01
N THR A 65 9.34 0.46 -12.86
CA THR A 65 10.75 0.63 -12.47
C THR A 65 10.96 1.27 -11.10
N VAL A 66 9.89 1.55 -10.36
CA VAL A 66 9.94 2.27 -9.08
C VAL A 66 10.87 1.59 -8.06
N ASN A 67 10.66 0.29 -7.78
CA ASN A 67 11.45 -0.52 -6.83
C ASN A 67 11.89 0.24 -5.57
N GLN A 68 10.95 0.96 -4.94
CA GLN A 68 11.23 1.82 -3.80
C GLN A 68 11.05 1.07 -2.47
N ASP A 69 12.09 1.05 -1.65
CA ASP A 69 12.02 0.44 -0.32
C ASP A 69 11.15 1.25 0.65
N MET A 70 10.44 0.50 1.50
CA MET A 70 9.56 0.98 2.55
C MET A 70 9.91 0.32 3.88
N PHE A 71 9.90 1.14 4.93
CA PHE A 71 10.29 0.72 6.27
C PHE A 71 9.07 0.63 7.18
N PRO A 72 9.07 -0.29 8.15
CA PRO A 72 7.95 -0.46 9.04
C PRO A 72 7.75 0.78 9.90
N ILE A 73 6.51 1.25 9.98
CA ILE A 73 6.06 2.27 10.93
C ILE A 73 5.26 1.54 12.01
N GLY A 74 5.69 1.65 13.27
CA GLY A 74 5.14 0.84 14.36
C GLY A 74 3.70 1.23 14.70
N ILE A 75 2.72 0.57 14.07
CA ILE A 75 1.29 0.76 14.33
C ILE A 75 0.73 -0.51 14.98
N SER A 76 0.08 -0.36 16.13
CA SER A 76 -0.53 -1.50 16.83
C SER A 76 -1.62 -2.16 15.97
N GLY A 77 -1.57 -3.49 15.84
CA GLY A 77 -2.56 -4.27 15.09
C GLY A 77 -2.39 -4.25 13.56
N ALA A 78 -1.45 -3.48 13.02
CA ALA A 78 -1.23 -3.37 11.57
C ALA A 78 0.22 -3.71 11.19
N LEU A 79 0.38 -4.25 9.98
CA LEU A 79 1.64 -4.16 9.24
C LEU A 79 1.58 -2.88 8.44
N ALA A 80 2.32 -1.87 8.90
CA ALA A 80 2.34 -0.56 8.30
C ALA A 80 3.75 -0.21 7.82
N PHE A 81 3.86 0.32 6.61
CA PHE A 81 5.13 0.65 5.98
C PHE A 81 5.08 2.05 5.36
N MET A 82 6.23 2.72 5.35
CA MET A 82 6.41 4.04 4.75
C MET A 82 7.69 4.11 3.91
N ALA A 83 7.58 4.63 2.68
CA ALA A 83 8.75 5.08 1.92
C ALA A 83 9.29 6.38 2.53
N ARG A 84 10.59 6.43 2.86
CA ARG A 84 11.21 7.58 3.54
C ARG A 84 11.63 8.70 2.60
N ASP A 85 12.04 8.32 1.39
CA ASP A 85 12.60 9.23 0.40
C ASP A 85 11.58 9.52 -0.69
N GLN A 86 11.68 10.73 -1.26
CA GLN A 86 10.96 11.06 -2.48
C GLN A 86 11.59 10.35 -3.67
N PHE A 87 10.79 9.91 -4.63
CA PHE A 87 11.27 9.26 -5.83
C PHE A 87 10.43 9.62 -7.06
N PRO A 88 11.03 9.65 -8.27
CA PRO A 88 10.30 9.99 -9.49
C PRO A 88 9.34 8.87 -9.88
N VAL A 89 8.18 9.27 -10.37
CA VAL A 89 7.14 8.37 -10.89
C VAL A 89 6.70 8.88 -12.25
N THR A 90 6.70 7.99 -13.23
CA THR A 90 6.03 8.24 -14.50
C THR A 90 4.60 7.69 -14.45
N ILE A 91 3.62 8.49 -14.88
CA ILE A 91 2.22 8.08 -15.00
C ILE A 91 1.75 8.33 -16.44
N GLU A 92 0.95 7.42 -16.98
CA GLU A 92 0.23 7.64 -18.24
C GLU A 92 -1.12 8.30 -17.93
N GLY A 93 -1.25 9.59 -18.24
CA GLY A 93 -2.48 10.35 -18.10
C GLY A 93 -3.19 10.58 -19.45
N PRO A 94 -4.38 11.22 -19.45
CA PRO A 94 -5.12 11.48 -20.69
C PRO A 94 -4.39 12.40 -21.68
N LYS A 95 -3.43 13.20 -21.19
CA LYS A 95 -2.61 14.12 -21.98
C LYS A 95 -1.27 13.50 -22.39
N GLY A 96 -1.05 12.22 -22.10
CA GLY A 96 0.17 11.48 -22.35
C GLY A 96 0.97 11.21 -21.08
N ARG A 97 2.26 10.97 -21.24
CA ARG A 97 3.20 10.63 -20.17
C ARG A 97 3.49 11.84 -19.29
N GLU A 98 3.23 11.70 -17.99
CA GLU A 98 3.50 12.70 -16.95
C GLU A 98 4.62 12.20 -16.03
N GLU A 99 5.60 13.06 -15.75
CA GLU A 99 6.65 12.80 -14.75
C GLU A 99 6.36 13.62 -13.50
N ILE A 100 6.16 12.93 -12.38
CA ILE A 100 5.86 13.53 -11.08
C ILE A 100 6.72 12.88 -10.01
N PHE A 101 6.58 13.34 -8.75
CA PHE A 101 7.26 12.73 -7.62
C PHE A 101 6.25 12.09 -6.67
N ALA A 102 6.63 10.94 -6.13
CA ALA A 102 6.00 10.39 -4.93
C ALA A 102 6.83 10.83 -3.72
N TYR A 103 6.22 11.59 -2.83
CA TYR A 103 6.86 12.14 -1.64
C TYR A 103 6.72 11.22 -0.44
N ARG A 104 5.58 10.52 -0.33
CA ARG A 104 5.31 9.51 0.69
C ARG A 104 4.45 8.43 0.09
N VAL A 105 4.78 7.19 0.42
CA VAL A 105 3.95 6.03 0.15
C VAL A 105 3.70 5.35 1.48
N LEU A 106 2.43 5.07 1.75
CA LEU A 106 1.97 4.35 2.92
C LEU A 106 1.28 3.07 2.49
N LEU A 107 1.57 1.99 3.20
CA LEU A 107 0.91 0.71 3.05
C LEU A 107 0.50 0.24 4.44
N ASN A 108 -0.79 -0.02 4.64
CA ASN A 108 -1.34 -0.58 5.86
C ASN A 108 -2.05 -1.90 5.54
N MET A 109 -1.83 -2.92 6.37
CA MET A 109 -2.49 -4.21 6.29
C MET A 109 -2.83 -4.71 7.69
N ASP A 110 -3.96 -5.41 7.85
CA ASP A 110 -4.26 -6.06 9.13
C ASP A 110 -3.25 -7.14 9.44
N LYS A 111 -2.66 -7.07 10.64
CA LYS A 111 -1.59 -8.00 11.02
C LYS A 111 -2.04 -9.45 11.14
N SER A 112 -3.32 -9.71 11.39
CA SER A 112 -3.88 -11.05 11.60
C SER A 112 -4.35 -11.71 10.31
N THR A 113 -5.04 -10.97 9.43
CA THR A 113 -5.72 -11.52 8.25
C THR A 113 -5.08 -11.08 6.94
N LEU A 114 -4.41 -9.93 6.92
CA LEU A 114 -3.95 -9.22 5.73
C LEU A 114 -5.07 -8.91 4.71
N GLU A 115 -6.34 -9.01 5.08
CA GLU A 115 -7.45 -8.83 4.12
C GLU A 115 -7.72 -7.36 3.81
N HIS A 116 -7.65 -6.47 4.81
CA HIS A 116 -7.91 -5.03 4.61
C HIS A 116 -6.63 -4.26 4.29
N LYS A 117 -6.02 -4.63 3.15
CA LYS A 117 -4.88 -3.88 2.59
C LYS A 117 -5.36 -2.53 2.06
N LYS A 118 -4.59 -1.49 2.34
CA LYS A 118 -4.89 -0.12 1.94
C LYS A 118 -3.61 0.66 1.79
N ALA A 119 -3.63 1.64 0.90
CA ALA A 119 -2.47 2.46 0.61
C ALA A 119 -2.85 3.91 0.39
N ALA A 120 -1.91 4.80 0.70
CA ALA A 120 -1.98 6.22 0.41
C ALA A 120 -0.66 6.68 -0.20
N ILE A 121 -0.74 7.52 -1.21
CA ILE A 121 0.44 8.10 -1.87
C ILE A 121 0.26 9.59 -1.98
N MET A 122 1.26 10.33 -1.48
CA MET A 122 1.42 11.75 -1.71
C MET A 122 2.20 11.94 -3.02
N LEU A 123 1.49 12.43 -4.04
CA LEU A 123 1.98 12.65 -5.40
C LEU A 123 1.96 14.14 -5.75
N GLY A 124 2.75 14.49 -6.76
CA GLY A 124 2.70 15.78 -7.43
C GLY A 124 4.10 16.33 -7.70
N THR A 125 4.17 17.50 -8.32
CA THR A 125 5.44 18.23 -8.45
C THR A 125 5.92 18.74 -7.10
N GLU A 126 5.00 19.09 -6.21
CA GLU A 126 5.26 19.63 -4.87
C GLU A 126 4.66 18.76 -3.74
N GLY A 127 4.15 17.56 -4.06
CA GLY A 127 3.56 16.66 -3.06
C GLY A 127 2.23 17.16 -2.51
N ASN A 128 1.47 17.88 -3.32
CA ASN A 128 0.25 18.58 -2.94
C ASN A 128 -1.03 17.74 -3.08
N THR A 129 -0.95 16.53 -3.62
CA THR A 129 -2.11 15.66 -3.80
C THR A 129 -1.89 14.33 -3.09
N ILE A 130 -2.87 13.90 -2.29
CA ILE A 130 -2.88 12.60 -1.64
C ILE A 130 -3.95 11.74 -2.29
N ILE A 131 -3.53 10.63 -2.88
CA ILE A 131 -4.42 9.62 -3.47
C ILE A 131 -4.40 8.34 -2.63
N THR A 132 -5.54 7.68 -2.52
CA THR A 132 -5.74 6.54 -1.60
C THR A 132 -6.55 5.43 -2.23
N THR A 133 -6.47 4.23 -1.63
CA THR A 133 -7.45 3.17 -1.89
C THR A 133 -8.83 3.58 -1.36
N GLU A 134 -9.89 2.96 -1.89
CA GLU A 134 -11.28 3.24 -1.52
C GLU A 134 -11.56 3.06 -0.01
N ASN A 135 -10.92 2.04 0.59
CA ASN A 135 -11.05 1.67 2.00
C ASN A 135 -10.14 2.46 2.96
N TRP A 136 -9.49 3.54 2.50
CA TRP A 136 -8.64 4.38 3.35
C TRP A 136 -9.48 5.23 4.32
N GLY A 137 -9.25 5.06 5.62
CA GLY A 137 -9.99 5.77 6.67
C GLY A 137 -9.48 7.19 6.93
N ALA A 138 -10.38 8.07 7.39
CA ALA A 138 -10.05 9.47 7.73
C ALA A 138 -9.17 9.61 8.99
N THR A 139 -9.03 8.55 9.80
CA THR A 139 -8.26 8.54 11.05
C THR A 139 -6.88 7.89 10.89
N GLU A 140 -6.49 7.54 9.67
CA GLU A 140 -5.20 6.92 9.39
C GLU A 140 -4.09 7.98 9.33
N LEU A 141 -2.91 7.62 9.85
CA LEU A 141 -1.74 8.48 9.80
C LEU A 141 -1.31 8.69 8.33
N LEU A 142 -1.05 9.95 7.96
CA LEU A 142 -0.46 10.41 6.69
C LEU A 142 0.98 10.92 6.92
#